data_AF-A0A1Z8W744-F1
#
_entry.id   AF-A0A1Z8W744-F1
#
_cell.length_a   1.000
_cell.length_b   1.000
_cell.length_c   1.000
_cell.angle_alpha   90.00
_cell.angle_beta   90.00
_cell.angle_gamma   90.00
#
_symmetry.space_group_name_H-M   'P 1'
#
loop_
_entity.id
_entity.type
_entity.pdbx_description
1 polymer ?
#
loop_
_entity_poly.entity_id
_entity_poly.type
_entity_poly.pdbx_seq_one_letter_code
_entity_poly.pdbx_strand_id
1 'polypeptide(L)'
;MSKKTLLGNNKKIINKEDFEKSNRWLKSATPKQTKDWYIKWVASSFVLMGMSMRGLEGLQLYDLTVSMIGITLWLWVSIIWNDRALIILNGAGLMFLAKNMLTLWLV
;
A
#
# COMPACT_ATOMS: atom_id res chain seq x y z
N MET A 1 47.60 13.50 -42.28
CA MET A 1 47.04 14.00 -41.01
C MET A 1 45.72 13.27 -40.75
N SER A 2 45.77 12.19 -39.97
CA SER A 2 44.66 11.23 -39.83
C SER A 2 43.77 11.57 -38.64
N LYS A 3 42.49 11.88 -38.91
CA LYS A 3 41.42 11.99 -37.91
C LYS A 3 41.18 10.61 -37.29
N LYS A 4 41.80 10.30 -36.16
CA LYS A 4 41.45 9.15 -35.30
C LYS A 4 42.18 9.23 -33.96
N THR A 5 41.87 10.25 -33.16
CA THR A 5 42.31 10.31 -31.76
C THR A 5 41.09 10.35 -30.84
N LEU A 6 40.60 9.12 -30.58
CA LEU A 6 40.11 8.63 -29.30
C LEU A 6 38.95 9.41 -28.65
N LEU A 7 37.73 9.11 -29.13
CA LEU A 7 36.56 8.99 -28.24
C LEU A 7 36.86 7.93 -27.17
N GLY A 8 37.52 8.34 -26.08
CA GLY A 8 37.74 7.53 -24.90
C GLY A 8 36.43 7.44 -24.11
N ASN A 9 35.61 6.45 -24.46
CA ASN A 9 34.40 6.02 -23.78
C ASN A 9 34.49 6.14 -22.25
N ASN A 10 33.91 7.19 -21.69
CA ASN A 10 33.63 7.26 -20.25
C ASN A 10 32.32 6.52 -19.93
N LYS A 11 32.17 5.29 -20.46
CA LYS A 11 31.17 4.35 -19.96
C LYS A 11 31.75 3.76 -18.68
N LYS A 12 31.50 4.44 -17.56
CA LYS A 12 31.65 3.83 -16.24
C LYS A 12 30.81 2.56 -16.27
N ILE A 13 31.47 1.41 -16.38
CA ILE A 13 30.82 0.10 -16.38
C ILE A 13 30.23 -0.01 -14.98
N ILE A 14 28.93 0.25 -14.88
CA ILE A 14 28.24 0.16 -13.61
C ILE A 14 28.15 -1.34 -13.33
N ASN A 15 29.06 -1.83 -12.49
CA ASN A 15 29.12 -3.23 -12.14
C ASN A 15 27.82 -3.59 -11.42
N LYS A 16 27.25 -4.77 -11.71
CA LYS A 16 26.02 -5.24 -11.03
C LYS A 16 26.17 -5.19 -9.50
N GLU A 17 27.38 -5.45 -9.02
CA GLU A 17 27.76 -5.40 -7.61
C GLU A 17 27.63 -3.98 -7.00
N ASP A 18 27.90 -2.92 -7.76
CA ASP A 18 27.74 -1.53 -7.33
C ASP A 18 26.26 -1.12 -7.27
N PHE A 19 25.42 -1.70 -8.13
CA PHE A 19 23.97 -1.53 -8.04
C PHE A 19 23.41 -2.21 -6.79
N GLU A 20 23.85 -3.44 -6.49
CA GLU A 20 23.38 -4.21 -5.33
C GLU A 20 23.79 -3.60 -3.99
N LYS A 21 24.96 -2.95 -3.92
CA LYS A 21 25.44 -2.22 -2.73
C LYS A 21 24.85 -0.82 -2.58
N SER A 22 24.18 -0.29 -3.61
CA SER A 22 23.66 1.08 -3.52
C SER A 22 22.37 1.14 -2.68
N ASN A 23 22.48 1.68 -1.47
CA ASN A 23 21.34 2.09 -0.62
C ASN A 23 20.44 3.17 -1.26
N ARG A 24 20.76 3.58 -2.50
CA ARG A 24 20.07 4.61 -3.28
C ARG A 24 18.73 4.13 -3.82
N TRP A 25 18.52 2.82 -3.92
CA TRP A 25 17.21 2.24 -4.17
C TRP A 25 16.72 1.67 -2.84
N LEU A 26 15.83 2.40 -2.16
CA LEU A 26 15.13 1.95 -0.97
C LEU A 26 14.67 0.50 -1.18
N LYS A 27 15.30 -0.46 -0.48
CA LYS A 27 14.77 -1.82 -0.42
C LYS A 27 13.36 -1.69 0.13
N SER A 28 12.36 -1.95 -0.72
CA SER A 28 10.95 -1.98 -0.33
C SER A 28 10.84 -2.79 0.96
N ALA A 29 10.23 -2.19 2.00
CA ALA A 29 10.02 -2.85 3.29
C ALA A 29 9.20 -4.14 3.17
N THR A 30 8.50 -4.34 2.04
CA THR A 30 7.84 -5.61 1.73
C THR A 30 8.72 -6.52 0.88
N PRO A 31 9.02 -7.75 1.33
CA PRO A 31 9.48 -8.82 0.46
C PRO A 31 8.43 -9.00 -0.65
N LYS A 32 8.86 -8.97 -1.92
CA LYS A 32 7.94 -9.27 -3.03
C LYS A 32 7.61 -10.77 -2.96
N GLN A 33 6.34 -11.14 -3.19
CA GLN A 33 5.81 -12.53 -3.23
C GLN A 33 5.45 -13.22 -1.90
N THR A 34 5.40 -12.51 -0.77
CA THR A 34 4.87 -13.08 0.48
C THR A 34 3.36 -12.88 0.61
N LYS A 35 2.68 -13.65 1.48
CA LYS A 35 1.20 -13.60 1.64
C LYS A 35 0.69 -12.19 1.97
N ASP A 36 1.41 -11.44 2.80
CA ASP A 36 1.13 -10.05 3.15
C ASP A 36 1.18 -9.10 1.95
N TRP A 37 2.00 -9.40 0.94
CA TRP A 37 2.05 -8.62 -0.29
C TRP A 37 0.74 -8.71 -1.08
N TYR A 38 0.09 -9.88 -1.11
CA TYR A 38 -1.22 -10.01 -1.78
C TYR A 38 -2.33 -9.40 -0.94
N ILE A 39 -2.32 -9.64 0.37
CA ILE A 39 -3.35 -9.15 1.29
C ILE A 39 -3.44 -7.62 1.26
N LYS A 40 -2.31 -6.88 1.21
CA LYS A 40 -2.35 -5.41 1.15
C LYS A 40 -3.03 -4.87 -0.10
N TRP A 41 -2.86 -5.54 -1.25
CA TRP A 41 -3.48 -5.11 -2.51
C TRP A 41 -4.96 -5.43 -2.52
N VAL A 42 -5.33 -6.60 -2.02
CA VAL A 42 -6.75 -6.95 -1.82
C VAL A 42 -7.39 -5.95 -0.85
N ALA A 43 -6.76 -5.67 0.30
CA ALA A 43 -7.22 -4.68 1.26
C ALA A 43 -7.41 -3.29 0.61
N SER A 44 -6.43 -2.84 -0.19
CA SER A 44 -6.49 -1.57 -0.92
C SER A 44 -7.64 -1.53 -1.91
N SER A 45 -7.91 -2.63 -2.62
CA SER A 45 -9.03 -2.70 -3.57
C SER A 45 -10.38 -2.51 -2.88
N PHE A 46 -10.60 -3.16 -1.73
CA PHE A 46 -11.81 -2.96 -0.91
C PHE A 46 -11.94 -1.53 -0.40
N VAL A 47 -10.86 -0.93 0.10
CA VAL A 47 -10.88 0.48 0.54
C VAL A 47 -11.26 1.42 -0.61
N LEU A 48 -10.70 1.21 -1.81
CA LEU A 48 -11.01 2.02 -2.99
C LEU A 48 -12.44 1.82 -3.47
N MET A 49 -12.96 0.59 -3.43
CA MET A 49 -14.37 0.31 -3.74
C MET A 49 -15.29 1.08 -2.79
N GLY A 50 -15.04 1.04 -1.48
CA GLY A 50 -15.78 1.84 -0.50
C GLY A 50 -15.72 3.33 -0.80
N MET A 51 -14.51 3.86 -1.00
CA MET A 51 -14.31 5.27 -1.36
C MET A 51 -15.03 5.68 -2.65
N SER A 52 -15.17 4.78 -3.63
CA SER A 52 -15.88 5.08 -4.88
C SER A 52 -17.40 5.24 -4.71
N MET A 53 -17.98 4.62 -3.67
CA MET A 53 -19.40 4.70 -3.35
C MET A 53 -19.74 5.85 -2.39
N ARG A 54 -18.71 6.47 -1.79
CA ARG A 54 -18.87 7.49 -0.76
C ARG A 54 -19.70 8.68 -1.27
N GLY A 55 -20.76 9.02 -0.54
CA GLY A 55 -21.62 10.17 -0.86
C GLY A 55 -22.74 9.88 -1.86
N LEU A 56 -22.87 8.64 -2.34
CA LEU A 56 -24.01 8.22 -3.15
C LEU A 56 -25.18 7.80 -2.25
N GLU A 57 -26.35 8.37 -2.50
CA GLU A 57 -27.58 8.04 -1.77
C GLU A 57 -27.93 6.55 -1.93
N GLY A 58 -28.33 5.90 -0.83
CA GLY A 58 -28.70 4.48 -0.81
C GLY A 58 -27.53 3.49 -0.83
N LEU A 59 -26.30 3.89 -1.15
CA LEU A 59 -25.12 3.00 -1.17
C LEU A 59 -24.30 3.00 0.12
N GLN A 60 -24.74 3.74 1.14
CA GLN A 60 -24.00 3.90 2.39
C GLN A 60 -23.71 2.58 3.12
N LEU A 61 -24.64 1.62 3.12
CA LEU A 61 -24.42 0.31 3.74
C LEU A 61 -23.35 -0.50 2.99
N TYR A 62 -23.33 -0.42 1.66
CA TYR A 62 -22.32 -1.07 0.82
C TYR A 62 -20.93 -0.42 1.01
N ASP A 63 -20.85 0.91 1.03
CA ASP A 63 -19.61 1.63 1.39
C ASP A 63 -19.08 1.15 2.75
N LEU A 64 -19.91 1.22 3.80
CA LEU A 64 -19.49 0.86 5.15
C LEU A 64 -19.01 -0.60 5.25
N THR A 65 -19.72 -1.52 4.62
CA THR A 65 -19.38 -2.96 4.67
C THR A 65 -18.06 -3.26 3.95
N VAL A 66 -17.93 -2.77 2.71
CA VAL A 66 -16.72 -2.96 1.89
C VAL A 66 -15.51 -2.25 2.52
N SER A 67 -15.72 -1.03 3.04
CA SER A 67 -14.70 -0.27 3.78
C SER A 67 -14.25 -1.02 5.04
N MET A 68 -15.15 -1.60 5.83
CA MET A 68 -14.77 -2.38 7.02
C MET A 68 -13.94 -3.61 6.69
N ILE A 69 -14.25 -4.31 5.59
CA ILE A 69 -13.43 -5.44 5.12
C ILE A 69 -12.04 -4.94 4.74
N GLY A 70 -11.95 -3.85 3.96
CA GLY A 70 -10.68 -3.26 3.54
C GLY A 70 -9.80 -2.81 4.70
N ILE A 71 -10.36 -2.11 5.68
CA ILE A 71 -9.61 -1.64 6.86
C ILE A 71 -9.23 -2.80 7.79
N THR A 72 -10.10 -3.82 7.96
CA THR A 72 -9.75 -5.03 8.74
C THR A 72 -8.57 -5.78 8.12
N LEU A 73 -8.55 -5.95 6.79
CA LEU A 73 -7.43 -6.57 6.09
C LEU A 73 -6.15 -5.72 6.18
N TRP A 74 -6.26 -4.39 6.09
CA TRP A 74 -5.13 -3.49 6.31
C TRP A 74 -4.60 -3.56 7.73
N LEU A 75 -5.47 -3.65 8.74
CA LEU A 75 -5.08 -3.84 10.13
C LEU A 75 -4.29 -5.15 10.31
N TRP A 76 -4.74 -6.24 9.68
CA TRP A 76 -4.02 -7.51 9.67
C TRP A 76 -2.61 -7.37 9.06
N VAL A 77 -2.48 -6.72 7.91
CA VAL A 77 -1.17 -6.42 7.29
C VAL A 77 -0.30 -5.58 8.21
N SER A 78 -0.89 -4.59 8.89
CA SER A 78 -0.19 -3.70 9.81
C SER A 78 0.42 -4.46 10.99
N ILE A 79 -0.30 -5.46 11.52
CA ILE A 79 0.19 -6.36 12.57
C ILE A 79 1.35 -7.22 12.04
N ILE A 80 1.25 -7.78 10.83
CA ILE A 80 2.35 -8.56 10.22
C ILE A 80 3.61 -7.70 10.07
N TRP A 81 3.45 -6.44 9.66
CA TRP A 81 4.58 -5.51 9.49
C TRP A 81 5.06 -4.91 10.82
N ASN A 82 4.38 -5.16 11.93
CA ASN A 82 4.63 -4.53 13.22
C ASN A 82 4.68 -2.99 13.14
N ASP A 83 3.90 -2.39 12.23
CA ASP A 83 3.85 -0.95 12.03
C ASP A 83 2.83 -0.31 12.98
N ARG A 84 3.33 0.35 14.03
CA ARG A 84 2.51 0.95 15.09
C ARG A 84 1.57 2.03 14.56
N ALA A 85 2.02 2.82 13.60
CA ALA A 85 1.21 3.91 13.05
C ALA A 85 0.04 3.34 12.24
N LEU A 86 0.30 2.34 11.40
CA LEU A 86 -0.74 1.67 10.62
C LEU A 86 -1.73 0.88 11.49
N ILE A 87 -1.26 0.25 12.58
CA ILE A 87 -2.13 -0.44 13.55
C ILE A 87 -3.10 0.55 14.20
N ILE A 88 -2.59 1.69 14.71
CA ILE A 88 -3.43 2.70 15.36
C ILE A 88 -4.41 3.32 14.36
N LEU A 89 -3.94 3.67 13.16
CA LEU A 89 -4.76 4.28 12.12
C LEU A 89 -5.94 3.38 11.72
N ASN A 90 -5.66 2.12 11.37
CA ASN A 90 -6.71 1.19 10.93
C ASN A 90 -7.60 0.74 12.10
N GLY A 91 -7.04 0.58 13.31
CA GLY A 91 -7.83 0.27 14.51
C GLY A 91 -8.82 1.38 14.86
N ALA A 92 -8.38 2.64 14.88
CA ALA A 92 -9.28 3.78 15.06
C ALA A 92 -10.27 3.92 13.91
N GLY A 93 -9.82 3.69 12.67
CA GLY A 93 -10.69 3.67 11.48
C GLY A 93 -11.84 2.67 11.60
N LEU A 94 -11.56 1.45 12.08
CA LEU A 94 -12.61 0.45 12.35
C LEU A 94 -13.61 0.92 13.40
N MET A 95 -13.15 1.56 14.48
CA MET A 95 -14.07 2.09 15.51
C MET A 95 -15.02 3.14 14.92
N PHE A 96 -14.54 4.03 14.05
CA PHE A 96 -15.38 5.01 13.38
C PHE A 96 -16.37 4.39 12.39
N LEU A 97 -15.93 3.41 11.60
CA LEU A 97 -16.81 2.68 10.68
C LEU A 97 -17.87 1.88 11.43
N ALA A 98 -17.51 1.23 12.54
CA ALA A 98 -18.45 0.51 13.39
C ALA A 98 -19.49 1.44 14.01
N LYS A 99 -19.08 2.62 14.51
CA LYS A 99 -20.00 3.65 14.99
C LYS A 99 -20.99 4.07 13.91
N ASN A 100 -20.52 4.27 12.68
CA ASN A 100 -21.38 4.66 11.56
C ASN A 100 -22.35 3.54 11.17
N MET A 101 -21.90 2.28 11.18
CA MET A 101 -22.75 1.12 10.95
C MET A 101 -23.86 1.01 12.01
N LEU A 102 -23.51 1.16 13.29
CA LEU A 102 -24.49 1.18 14.38
C LEU A 102 -25.50 2.33 14.22
N THR A 103 -25.03 3.51 13.80
CA THR A 103 -25.91 4.66 13.54
C THR A 103 -26.91 4.34 12.44
N LEU A 104 -26.47 3.70 11.35
CA LEU A 104 -27.33 3.32 10.23
C LEU A 104 -28.34 2.22 10.59
N TRP A 105 -28.05 1.39 11.59
CA TRP A 105 -28.95 0.34 12.07
C TRP A 105 -29.98 0.83 13.10
N LEU A 106 -29.69 1.90 13.83
CA LEU A 106 -30.53 2.40 14.92
C LEU A 106 -31.47 3.54 14.49
N VAL A 107 -31.25 4.12 13.31
CA VAL A 107 -32.06 5.20 12.71
C VAL A 107 -32.92 4.61 11.61
#